data_AF-A0A535RIQ4-F1
#
_entry.id   AF-A0A535RIQ4-F1
#
_cell.length_a   1.000
_cell.length_b   1.000
_cell.length_c   1.000
_cell.angle_alpha   90.00
_cell.angle_beta   90.00
_cell.angle_gamma   90.00
#
_symmetry.space_group_name_H-M   'P 1'
#
loop_
_entity.id
_entity.type
_entity.pdbx_description
1 polymer ?
#
loop_
_entity_poly.entity_id
_entity_poly.type
_entity_poly.pdbx_seq_one_letter_code
_entity_poly.pdbx_strand_id
1 'polypeptide(L)'
;MIPIGDEDTGGQPGIPWVNVAIIALNVIVFLYQLVDPNFTNGYSTVPAEITQGIDIVGVRQLVLPDGTTATIDEGPGPSPIWLTLLTSMFMHGGWLHIGGNML
;
A
#
# COMPACT_ATOMS: atom_id res chain seq x y z
N MET A 1 4.76 -7.02 27.27
CA MET A 1 3.30 -6.82 27.19
C MET A 1 3.07 -5.69 26.21
N ILE A 2 2.29 -5.92 25.15
CA ILE A 2 1.84 -4.84 24.28
C ILE A 2 0.56 -4.31 24.93
N PRO A 3 0.52 -3.05 25.40
CA PRO A 3 -0.72 -2.47 25.92
C PRO A 3 -1.70 -2.28 24.75
N ILE A 4 -2.82 -3.01 24.77
CA ILE A 4 -3.85 -3.00 23.71
C ILE A 4 -5.06 -2.13 24.12
N GLY A 5 -5.09 -1.61 25.36
CA GLY A 5 -6.13 -0.70 25.83
C GLY A 5 -5.97 -0.28 27.29
N ASP A 6 -6.72 0.75 27.67
CA ASP A 6 -6.90 1.26 29.04
C ASP A 6 -8.38 1.05 29.42
N GLU A 7 -8.65 0.75 30.70
CA GLU A 7 -9.99 0.60 31.26
C GLU A 7 -10.76 1.93 31.44
N ASP A 8 -10.15 3.10 31.20
CA ASP A 8 -10.76 4.42 31.38
C ASP A 8 -11.74 4.80 30.24
N THR A 9 -12.79 4.00 30.06
CA THR A 9 -13.93 4.30 29.15
C THR A 9 -15.15 4.76 29.94
N GLY A 10 -15.04 5.98 30.50
CA GLY A 10 -16.17 6.70 31.08
C GLY A 10 -17.21 7.09 30.02
N GLY A 11 -18.08 6.15 29.64
CA GLY A 11 -19.20 6.36 28.72
C GLY A 11 -19.12 5.42 27.52
N GLN A 12 -20.25 4.79 27.17
CA GLN A 12 -20.38 3.83 26.07
C GLN A 12 -19.71 4.36 24.79
N PRO A 13 -18.54 3.85 24.39
CA PRO A 13 -17.94 4.27 23.14
C PRO A 13 -18.85 3.77 22.03
N GLY A 14 -19.36 4.69 21.19
CA GLY A 14 -20.00 4.29 19.95
C GLY A 14 -19.04 3.45 19.10
N ILE A 15 -19.57 2.65 18.17
CA ILE A 15 -18.73 1.91 17.23
C ILE A 15 -17.95 2.93 16.38
N PRO A 16 -16.61 2.84 16.31
CA PRO A 16 -15.79 3.77 15.52
C PRO A 16 -15.87 3.39 14.03
N TRP A 17 -17.01 3.68 13.41
CA TRP A 17 -17.34 3.24 12.04
C TRP A 17 -16.27 3.59 11.00
N VAL A 18 -15.66 4.76 11.10
CA VAL A 18 -14.60 5.20 10.17
C VAL A 18 -13.35 4.32 10.32
N ASN A 19 -12.89 4.06 11.54
CA ASN A 19 -11.75 3.17 11.77
C ASN A 19 -12.05 1.77 11.29
N VAL A 20 -13.22 1.22 11.61
CA VAL A 20 -13.63 -0.12 11.16
C VAL A 20 -13.67 -0.19 9.63
N ALA A 21 -14.18 0.85 8.95
CA ALA A 21 -14.20 0.91 7.49
C ALA A 21 -12.79 0.99 6.89
N ILE A 22 -11.91 1.82 7.45
CA ILE A 22 -10.51 1.92 6.99
C ILE A 22 -9.80 0.58 7.19
N ILE A 23 -9.95 -0.07 8.35
CA ILE A 23 -9.37 -1.39 8.61
C ILE A 23 -9.88 -2.42 7.59
N ALA A 24 -11.20 -2.46 7.36
CA ALA A 24 -11.80 -3.37 6.39
C ALA A 24 -11.26 -3.15 4.97
N LEU A 25 -11.12 -1.89 4.54
CA LEU A 25 -10.55 -1.55 3.23
C LEU A 25 -9.09 -2.00 3.10
N ASN A 26 -8.26 -1.76 4.12
CA ASN A 26 -6.87 -2.22 4.13
C ASN A 26 -6.77 -3.75 4.01
N VAL A 27 -7.61 -4.49 4.73
CA VAL A 27 -7.67 -5.96 4.66
C VAL A 27 -8.11 -6.43 3.27
N ILE A 28 -9.15 -5.82 2.69
CA ILE A 28 -9.64 -6.18 1.35
C ILE A 28 -8.56 -5.97 0.29
N VAL A 29 -7.87 -4.82 0.30
CA VAL A 29 -6.80 -4.51 -0.65
C VAL A 29 -5.63 -5.49 -0.47
N PHE A 30 -5.25 -5.81 0.76
CA PHE A 30 -4.18 -6.78 1.02
C PHE A 30 -4.55 -8.19 0.55
N LEU A 31 -5.79 -8.64 0.77
CA LEU A 31 -6.26 -9.92 0.22
C LEU A 31 -6.23 -9.92 -1.31
N TYR A 32 -6.55 -8.79 -1.96
CA TYR A 32 -6.42 -8.65 -3.40
C TYR A 32 -4.95 -8.74 -3.86
N GLN A 33 -4.02 -8.06 -3.16
CA GLN A 33 -2.57 -8.16 -3.42
C GLN A 33 -2.03 -9.59 -3.40
N LEU A 34 -2.58 -10.45 -2.52
CA LEU A 34 -2.16 -11.85 -2.42
C LEU A 34 -2.61 -12.70 -3.63
N VAL A 35 -3.68 -12.29 -4.31
CA VAL A 35 -4.24 -13.01 -5.47
C VAL A 35 -3.66 -12.47 -6.78
N ASP A 36 -3.35 -11.18 -6.84
CA ASP A 36 -2.78 -10.52 -8.02
C ASP A 36 -1.46 -9.81 -7.66
N PRO A 37 -0.31 -10.49 -7.85
CA PRO A 37 1.00 -9.87 -7.62
C PRO A 37 1.27 -8.64 -8.50
N ASN A 38 0.68 -8.58 -9.71
CA ASN A 38 0.87 -7.45 -10.62
C ASN A 38 0.22 -6.17 -10.11
N PHE A 39 -0.80 -6.28 -9.26
CA PHE A 39 -1.39 -5.12 -8.60
C PHE A 39 -0.35 -4.34 -7.79
N THR A 40 0.58 -5.04 -7.14
CA THR A 40 1.66 -4.36 -6.39
C THR A 40 2.57 -3.57 -7.33
N ASN A 41 2.87 -4.11 -8.50
CA ASN A 41 3.74 -3.45 -9.47
C ASN A 41 3.07 -2.31 -10.25
N GLY A 42 1.73 -2.21 -10.28
CA GLY A 42 1.03 -1.11 -10.95
C GLY A 42 0.48 -0.03 -10.01
N TYR A 43 0.19 -0.39 -8.76
CA TYR A 43 -0.45 0.54 -7.80
C TYR A 43 0.51 1.07 -6.73
N SER A 44 1.79 0.68 -6.77
CA SER A 44 2.84 1.28 -5.95
C SER A 44 3.07 2.74 -6.35
N THR A 45 3.40 3.60 -5.38
CA THR A 45 3.79 4.97 -5.69
C THR A 45 5.23 4.99 -6.20
N VAL A 46 5.42 5.28 -7.49
CA VAL A 46 6.75 5.41 -8.11
C VAL A 46 7.10 6.90 -8.32
N PRO A 47 8.22 7.40 -7.76
CA PRO A 47 8.58 8.82 -7.89
C PRO A 47 8.71 9.32 -9.33
N ALA A 48 9.21 8.49 -10.24
CA ALA A 48 9.33 8.86 -11.66
C ALA A 48 7.95 9.12 -12.28
N GLU A 49 6.96 8.29 -11.99
CA GLU A 49 5.60 8.43 -12.47
C GLU A 49 4.90 9.66 -11.89
N ILE A 50 5.06 9.90 -10.58
CA ILE A 50 4.46 11.06 -9.91
C ILE A 50 5.03 12.38 -10.42
N THR A 51 6.35 12.44 -10.66
CA THR A 51 7.01 13.66 -11.13
C THR A 51 6.78 13.94 -12.61
N GLN A 52 6.56 12.90 -13.41
CA GLN A 52 6.35 13.03 -14.87
C GLN A 52 4.88 12.98 -15.27
N GLY A 53 3.99 12.47 -14.42
CA GLY A 53 2.58 12.29 -14.73
C GLY A 53 2.29 11.20 -15.76
N ILE A 54 3.21 10.25 -15.92
CA ILE A 54 3.09 9.15 -16.88
C ILE A 54 3.14 7.81 -16.15
N ASP A 55 2.33 6.87 -16.62
CA ASP A 55 2.34 5.46 -16.20
C ASP A 55 3.49 4.76 -16.92
N ILE A 56 4.43 4.19 -16.16
CA ILE A 56 5.59 3.47 -16.70
C ILE A 56 5.23 2.00 -16.66
N VAL A 57 5.15 1.34 -17.82
CA VAL A 57 4.75 -0.07 -17.89
C VAL A 57 5.85 -0.92 -18.51
N GLY A 58 6.04 -2.12 -17.95
CA GLY A 58 6.91 -3.17 -18.43
C GLY A 58 8.32 -3.14 -17.87
N VAL A 59 9.15 -4.02 -18.42
CA VAL A 59 10.50 -4.29 -17.91
C VAL A 59 11.48 -3.16 -18.23
N ARG A 60 12.12 -2.64 -17.19
CA ARG A 60 13.16 -1.60 -17.24
C ARG A 60 14.42 -2.10 -16.53
N GLN A 61 15.56 -2.03 -17.21
CA GLN A 61 16.86 -2.26 -16.59
C GLN A 61 17.46 -0.93 -16.15
N LEU A 62 17.80 -0.83 -14.87
CA LEU A 62 18.46 0.34 -14.29
C LEU A 62 19.88 -0.05 -13.86
N VAL A 63 20.84 0.80 -14.20
CA VAL A 63 22.20 0.70 -13.67
C VAL A 63 22.25 1.44 -12.34
N LEU A 64 22.58 0.73 -11.28
CA LEU A 64 22.67 1.26 -9.92
C LEU A 64 23.99 2.00 -9.72
N PRO A 65 24.09 2.87 -8.69
CA PRO A 65 25.32 3.60 -8.38
C PRO A 65 26.54 2.71 -8.09
N ASP A 66 26.32 1.47 -7.68
CA ASP A 66 27.37 0.47 -7.44
C ASP A 66 27.79 -0.30 -8.71
N GLY A 67 27.24 0.05 -9.87
CA GLY A 67 27.51 -0.59 -11.16
C GLY A 67 26.73 -1.89 -11.41
N THR A 68 25.91 -2.33 -10.45
CA THR A 68 25.01 -3.48 -10.67
C THR A 68 23.80 -3.09 -11.50
N THR A 69 23.04 -4.08 -11.97
CA THR A 69 21.78 -3.84 -12.71
C THR A 69 20.59 -4.35 -11.91
N ALA A 70 19.57 -3.52 -11.78
CA ALA A 70 18.26 -3.92 -11.29
C ALA A 70 17.29 -4.02 -12.45
N THR A 71 16.46 -5.06 -12.43
CA THR A 71 15.31 -5.18 -13.32
C THR A 71 14.07 -4.79 -12.53
N ILE A 72 13.34 -3.82 -13.05
CA ILE A 72 12.06 -3.38 -12.51
C ILE A 72 11.00 -3.73 -13.55
N ASP A 73 9.94 -4.42 -13.16
CA ASP A 73 8.83 -4.80 -14.05
C ASP A 73 7.55 -4.16 -13.52
N GLU A 74 7.25 -2.98 -14.05
CA GLU A 74 6.10 -2.18 -13.62
C GLU A 74 4.82 -2.67 -14.32
N GLY A 75 3.74 -2.76 -13.55
CA GLY A 75 2.41 -3.09 -14.05
C GLY A 75 1.64 -1.84 -14.48
N PRO A 76 0.53 -1.98 -15.23
CA PRO A 76 -0.32 -0.84 -15.55
C PRO A 76 -0.94 -0.24 -14.28
N GLY A 77 -0.74 1.05 -14.07
CA GLY A 77 -1.29 1.79 -12.94
C GLY A 77 -2.67 2.41 -13.19
N PRO A 78 -3.25 3.06 -12.17
CA PRO A 78 -4.51 3.78 -12.32
C PRO A 78 -4.35 5.01 -13.22
N SER A 79 -5.45 5.44 -13.85
CA SER A 79 -5.52 6.72 -14.56
C SER A 79 -6.45 7.69 -13.82
N PRO A 80 -5.97 8.86 -13.37
CA PRO A 80 -4.61 9.39 -13.53
C PRO A 80 -3.59 8.75 -12.56
N ILE A 81 -2.31 8.73 -12.94
CA ILE A 81 -1.28 7.98 -12.21
C ILE A 81 -1.06 8.49 -10.77
N TRP A 82 -1.30 9.77 -10.50
CA TRP A 82 -1.25 10.33 -9.14
C TRP A 82 -2.22 9.69 -8.15
N LEU A 83 -3.21 8.92 -8.60
CA LEU A 83 -4.06 8.13 -7.70
C LEU A 83 -3.25 7.14 -6.87
N THR A 84 -2.07 6.72 -7.32
CA THR A 84 -1.17 5.85 -6.54
C THR A 84 -0.78 6.47 -5.21
N LEU A 85 -0.67 7.80 -5.11
CA LEU A 85 -0.40 8.51 -3.83
C LEU A 85 -1.43 8.19 -2.75
N LEU A 86 -2.68 7.95 -3.14
CA LEU A 86 -3.76 7.59 -2.22
C LEU A 86 -3.94 6.07 -2.15
N THR A 87 -4.00 5.39 -3.29
CA THR A 87 -4.29 3.95 -3.32
C THR A 87 -3.18 3.12 -2.70
N SER A 88 -1.92 3.55 -2.80
CA SER A 88 -0.79 2.83 -2.19
C SER A 88 -0.82 2.86 -0.66
N MET A 89 -1.56 3.79 -0.03
CA MET A 89 -1.71 3.82 1.43
C MET A 89 -2.47 2.60 1.98
N PHE A 90 -3.24 1.92 1.13
CA PHE A 90 -3.98 0.71 1.51
C PHE A 90 -3.20 -0.58 1.25
N MET A 91 -2.05 -0.49 0.57
CA MET A 91 -1.22 -1.63 0.23
C MET A 91 -0.26 -1.99 1.37
N HIS A 92 0.03 -3.28 1.53
CA HIS A 92 0.93 -3.76 2.57
C HIS A 92 1.96 -4.76 2.02
N GLY A 93 3.17 -4.68 2.56
CA GLY A 93 4.31 -5.51 2.14
C GLY A 93 4.38 -6.90 2.80
N GLY A 94 3.36 -7.29 3.57
CA GLY A 94 3.29 -8.60 4.23
C GLY A 94 2.46 -8.60 5.51
N TRP A 95 2.24 -9.81 6.06
CA TRP A 95 1.39 -10.04 7.22
C TRP A 95 1.77 -9.23 8.47
N LEU A 96 3.06 -9.16 8.78
CA LEU A 96 3.54 -8.38 9.93
C LEU A 96 3.32 -6.88 9.73
N HIS A 97 3.46 -6.39 8.50
CA HIS A 97 3.27 -4.98 8.16
C HIS A 97 1.79 -4.58 8.33
N ILE A 98 0.84 -5.33 7.73
CA ILE A 98 -0.59 -5.05 7.93
C ILE A 98 -1.02 -5.25 9.38
N GLY A 99 -0.58 -6.33 10.04
CA GLY A 99 -0.93 -6.59 11.43
C GLY A 99 -0.46 -5.47 12.36
N GLY A 100 0.75 -4.96 12.15
CA GLY A 100 1.28 -3.83 12.93
C GLY A 100 0.56 -2.51 12.70
N ASN A 101 0.05 -2.25 11.49
CA ASN A 101 -0.67 -1.01 11.18
C ASN A 101 -2.10 -0.98 11.73
N MET A 102 -2.70 -2.14 11.99
CA MET A 102 -4.10 -2.27 12.43
C MET A 102 -4.27 -2.42 13.95
N LEU A 103 -3.17 -2.53 14.71
CA LEU A 103 -3.11 -2.61 16.17
C LEU A 103 -2.91 -1.23 16.79
#